data_AF-A0A4R9ESZ2-F1
#
_entry.id   AF-A0A4R9ESZ2-F1
#
_cell.length_a   1.000
_cell.length_b   1.000
_cell.length_c   1.000
_cell.angle_alpha   90.00
_cell.angle_beta   90.00
_cell.angle_gamma   90.00
#
_symmetry.space_group_name_H-M   'P 1'
#
loop_
_entity.id
_entity.type
_entity.pdbx_description
1 polymer ?
#
loop_
_entity_poly.entity_id
_entity_poly.type
_entity_poly.pdbx_seq_one_letter_code
_entity_poly.pdbx_strand_id
1 'polypeptide(L)'
;MNPYSGNSIEVGETRIPAAAASPIAPATVSVTELAPDSMLVGIAPPYGTLDDWGRAKNAVHQAGDRIARTIADTLRVMFPTAAYLMLYRGEYDDELHPHSIRDEHGGILWDFPGVTSFEPFPVTLPDGPLRAAWGDKDPQAPGALNDLVRSLEEFGCSFDTMPDDLPFHGVDPDQCEPCLLLSDRARPGLWDFGRVMRPYSAARPDGAR
;
A
#
# COMPACT_ATOMS: atom_id res chain seq x y z
N MET A 1 -58.52 32.34 17.00
CA MET A 1 -58.78 31.14 17.83
C MET A 1 -57.65 30.15 17.58
N ASN A 2 -56.89 29.86 18.62
CA ASN A 2 -55.86 28.80 18.69
C ASN A 2 -56.54 27.57 19.35
N PRO A 3 -56.14 26.31 19.05
CA PRO A 3 -55.17 25.66 19.95
C PRO A 3 -54.26 24.59 19.28
N TYR A 4 -53.31 24.04 20.05
CA TYR A 4 -52.21 23.10 19.73
C TYR A 4 -50.91 23.82 19.29
N SER A 5 -49.98 24.23 20.16
CA SER A 5 -49.46 23.68 21.43
C SER A 5 -48.77 22.32 21.30
N GLY A 6 -47.43 22.32 21.53
CA GLY A 6 -46.68 21.20 22.08
C GLY A 6 -45.84 20.38 21.10
N ASN A 7 -44.56 20.72 20.93
CA ASN A 7 -43.46 19.92 21.47
C ASN A 7 -42.09 20.50 21.02
N SER A 8 -41.47 21.25 21.92
CA SER A 8 -40.03 21.48 21.90
C SER A 8 -39.34 20.17 22.31
N ILE A 9 -38.52 19.60 21.44
CA ILE A 9 -37.59 18.55 21.83
C ILE A 9 -36.29 19.26 22.23
N GLU A 10 -36.05 19.32 23.54
CA GLU A 10 -34.73 19.60 24.08
C GLU A 10 -33.80 18.44 23.69
N VAL A 11 -32.88 18.69 22.76
CA VAL A 11 -31.75 17.78 22.54
C VAL A 11 -30.76 18.10 23.65
N GLY A 12 -30.77 17.26 24.69
CA GLY A 12 -29.80 17.32 25.77
C GLY A 12 -28.38 17.26 25.23
N GLU A 13 -27.58 18.27 25.56
CA GLU A 13 -26.13 18.22 25.44
C GLU A 13 -25.62 17.00 26.21
N THR A 14 -25.26 15.95 25.48
CA THR A 14 -24.52 14.84 26.05
C THR A 14 -23.08 15.32 26.24
N ARG A 15 -22.79 15.84 27.45
CA ARG A 15 -21.42 16.07 27.92
C ARG A 15 -20.65 14.75 27.82
N ILE A 16 -19.72 14.69 26.88
CA ILE A 16 -18.66 13.68 26.86
C ILE A 16 -17.78 13.93 28.10
N PRO A 17 -17.59 12.96 29.01
CA PRO A 17 -16.61 13.12 30.06
C PRO A 17 -15.21 13.19 29.44
N ALA A 18 -14.51 14.29 29.69
CA ALA A 18 -13.10 14.45 29.37
C ALA A 18 -12.32 13.30 30.01
N ALA A 19 -11.80 12.39 29.19
CA ALA A 19 -10.86 11.39 29.64
C ALA A 19 -9.62 12.12 30.16
N ALA A 20 -9.33 11.92 31.44
CA ALA A 20 -8.18 12.48 32.12
C ALA A 20 -6.90 12.05 31.39
N ALA A 21 -6.22 13.01 30.77
CA ALA A 21 -4.84 12.85 30.38
C ALA A 21 -4.01 12.65 31.65
N SER A 22 -3.43 11.46 31.83
CA SER A 22 -2.42 11.24 32.86
C SER A 22 -1.20 12.10 32.53
N PRO A 23 -0.74 13.00 33.43
CA PRO A 23 0.54 13.66 33.25
C PRO A 23 1.66 12.63 33.42
N ILE A 24 2.47 12.46 32.37
CA ILE A 24 3.74 11.75 32.46
C ILE A 24 4.63 12.58 33.41
N ALA A 25 4.89 12.05 34.60
CA ALA A 25 5.83 12.66 35.53
C ALA A 25 7.22 12.73 34.87
N PRO A 26 7.96 13.85 35.00
CA PRO A 26 9.35 13.89 34.54
C PRO A 26 10.16 12.87 35.35
N ALA A 27 10.91 12.04 34.64
CA ALA A 27 11.85 11.12 35.26
C ALA A 27 12.87 11.91 36.08
N THR A 28 12.83 11.75 37.40
CA THR A 28 13.87 12.24 38.30
C THR A 28 15.17 11.52 37.97
N VAL A 29 16.13 12.23 37.36
CA VAL A 29 17.50 11.74 37.18
C VAL A 29 18.21 11.89 38.53
N SER A 30 18.35 10.78 39.25
CA SER A 30 19.30 10.72 40.36
C SER A 30 20.72 10.69 39.78
N VAL A 31 21.45 11.79 39.95
CA VAL A 31 22.89 11.85 39.68
C VAL A 31 23.59 11.07 40.79
N THR A 32 23.97 9.82 40.50
CA THR A 32 24.96 9.12 41.33
C THR A 32 26.33 9.72 41.02
N GLU A 33 26.93 10.32 42.04
CA GLU A 33 28.30 10.82 42.04
C GLU A 33 29.27 9.70 41.62
N LEU A 34 29.93 9.89 40.48
CA LEU A 34 30.86 8.92 39.90
C LEU A 34 32.21 8.97 40.62
N ALA A 35 32.66 7.80 41.09
CA ALA A 35 34.06 7.59 41.42
C ALA A 35 34.95 7.82 40.18
N PRO A 36 36.10 8.49 40.31
CA PRO A 36 36.94 8.84 39.17
C PRO A 36 37.86 7.68 38.80
N ASP A 37 37.36 6.63 38.15
CA ASP A 37 38.22 5.62 37.51
C ASP A 37 37.48 4.67 36.54
N SER A 38 36.68 5.22 35.62
CA SER A 38 36.12 4.43 34.50
C SER A 38 35.78 5.32 33.30
N MET A 39 36.82 5.89 32.67
CA MET A 39 36.70 6.56 31.37
C MET A 39 37.12 5.64 30.23
N LEU A 40 36.24 4.69 29.92
CA LEU A 40 36.03 4.23 28.54
C LEU A 40 34.50 4.22 28.33
N VAL A 41 33.94 5.41 28.17
CA VAL A 41 32.64 5.57 27.54
C VAL A 41 32.79 4.96 26.15
N GLY A 42 32.26 3.75 25.98
CA GLY A 42 32.11 3.12 24.69
C GLY A 42 31.15 3.97 23.86
N ILE A 43 31.70 4.97 23.15
CA ILE A 43 30.97 5.69 22.13
C ILE A 43 30.59 4.63 21.11
N ALA A 44 29.30 4.26 21.06
CA ALA A 44 28.79 3.42 20.00
C ALA A 44 29.25 4.02 18.67
N PRO A 45 29.84 3.22 17.76
CA PRO A 45 30.36 3.77 16.51
C PRO A 45 29.26 4.60 15.82
N PRO A 46 29.59 5.75 15.20
CA PRO A 46 28.59 6.65 14.59
C PRO A 46 27.93 6.06 13.33
N TYR A 47 28.18 4.78 13.05
CA TYR A 47 27.75 4.06 11.87
C TYR A 47 26.88 2.88 12.30
N GLY A 48 25.82 2.61 11.53
CA GLY A 48 25.07 1.37 11.66
C GLY A 48 25.92 0.16 11.27
N THR A 49 25.57 -1.00 11.79
CA THR A 49 26.18 -2.27 11.38
C THR A 49 25.54 -2.79 10.09
N LEU A 50 26.22 -3.70 9.39
CA LEU A 50 25.62 -4.40 8.24
C LEU A 50 24.39 -5.22 8.65
N ASP A 51 24.34 -5.69 9.90
CA ASP A 51 23.17 -6.39 10.45
C ASP A 51 21.99 -5.42 10.69
N ASP A 52 22.25 -4.20 11.14
CA ASP A 52 21.23 -3.15 11.24
C ASP A 52 20.64 -2.84 9.86
N TRP A 53 21.51 -2.69 8.86
CA TRP A 53 21.08 -2.50 7.48
C TRP A 53 20.24 -3.67 6.97
N GLY A 54 20.67 -4.91 7.21
CA GLY A 54 19.92 -6.12 6.82
C GLY A 54 18.54 -6.18 7.48
N ARG A 55 18.42 -5.84 8.76
CA ARG A 55 17.14 -5.75 9.47
C ARG A 55 16.24 -4.67 8.89
N ALA A 56 16.78 -3.47 8.66
CA ALA A 56 16.03 -2.35 8.08
C ALA A 56 15.49 -2.69 6.69
N LYS A 57 16.34 -3.28 5.83
CA LYS A 57 15.96 -3.73 4.50
C LYS A 57 14.82 -4.76 4.55
N ASN A 58 14.92 -5.75 5.43
CA ASN A 58 13.86 -6.75 5.61
C ASN A 58 12.55 -6.14 6.13
N ALA A 59 12.62 -5.15 7.03
CA ALA A 59 11.45 -4.47 7.54
C ALA A 59 10.72 -3.65 6.45
N VAL A 60 11.49 -2.94 5.61
CA VAL A 60 10.96 -2.19 4.45
C VAL A 60 10.28 -3.14 3.48
N HIS A 61 10.93 -4.25 3.15
CA HIS A 61 10.35 -5.29 2.29
C HIS A 61 9.04 -5.87 2.84
N GLN A 62 8.98 -6.17 4.13
CA GLN A 62 7.74 -6.66 4.76
C GLN A 62 6.64 -5.60 4.77
N ALA A 63 7.00 -4.32 4.89
CA ALA A 63 6.04 -3.21 4.76
C ALA A 63 5.50 -3.11 3.33
N GLY A 64 6.38 -3.22 2.32
CA GLY A 64 5.99 -3.28 0.91
C GLY A 64 5.02 -4.43 0.62
N ASP A 65 5.32 -5.64 1.11
CA ASP A 65 4.45 -6.81 0.92
C ASP A 65 3.04 -6.59 1.51
N ARG A 66 2.93 -5.90 2.65
CA ARG A 66 1.65 -5.54 3.27
C ARG A 66 0.89 -4.49 2.45
N ILE A 67 1.57 -3.43 2.00
CA ILE A 67 0.95 -2.38 1.16
C ILE A 67 0.44 -2.98 -0.14
N ALA A 68 1.24 -3.82 -0.79
CA ALA A 68 0.85 -4.48 -2.03
C ALA A 68 -0.34 -5.43 -1.85
N ARG A 69 -0.43 -6.13 -0.71
CA ARG A 69 -1.62 -6.90 -0.35
C ARG A 69 -2.84 -6.01 -0.13
N THR A 70 -2.70 -4.88 0.55
CA THR A 70 -3.79 -3.90 0.72
C THR A 70 -4.28 -3.38 -0.63
N ILE A 71 -3.38 -3.06 -1.56
CA ILE A 71 -3.73 -2.68 -2.93
C ILE A 71 -4.50 -3.82 -3.62
N ALA A 72 -3.93 -5.03 -3.63
CA ALA A 72 -4.54 -6.18 -4.29
C ALA A 72 -5.95 -6.48 -3.76
N ASP A 73 -6.11 -6.54 -2.44
CA ASP A 73 -7.41 -6.79 -1.79
C ASP A 73 -8.42 -5.69 -2.12
N THR A 74 -7.99 -4.43 -2.12
CA THR A 74 -8.85 -3.29 -2.46
C THR A 74 -9.36 -3.39 -3.88
N LEU A 75 -8.44 -3.62 -4.83
CA LEU A 75 -8.80 -3.73 -6.24
C LEU A 75 -9.67 -4.96 -6.52
N ARG A 76 -9.47 -6.10 -5.82
CA ARG A 76 -10.37 -7.25 -5.95
C ARG A 76 -11.78 -6.98 -5.44
N VAL A 77 -11.95 -6.16 -4.39
CA VAL A 77 -13.29 -5.79 -3.92
C VAL A 77 -13.98 -4.88 -4.93
N MET A 78 -13.25 -3.91 -5.51
CA MET A 78 -13.81 -3.00 -6.51
C MET A 78 -14.02 -3.66 -7.88
N PHE A 79 -13.17 -4.62 -8.24
CA PHE A 79 -13.13 -5.33 -9.51
C PHE A 79 -12.98 -6.84 -9.25
N PRO A 80 -14.07 -7.59 -9.03
CA PRO A 80 -14.02 -8.99 -8.56
C PRO A 80 -13.26 -9.98 -9.45
N THR A 81 -13.11 -9.68 -10.74
CA THR A 81 -12.37 -10.49 -11.72
C THR A 81 -10.94 -9.99 -11.95
N ALA A 82 -10.47 -9.00 -11.19
CA ALA A 82 -9.14 -8.46 -11.36
C ALA A 82 -8.05 -9.49 -11.03
N ALA A 83 -7.09 -9.61 -11.92
CA ALA A 83 -5.92 -10.47 -11.79
C ALA A 83 -4.61 -9.69 -11.87
N TYR A 84 -4.54 -8.61 -12.65
CA TYR A 84 -3.32 -7.84 -12.84
C TYR A 84 -3.58 -6.34 -12.69
N LEU A 85 -2.71 -5.64 -11.97
CA LEU A 85 -2.54 -4.19 -12.11
C LEU A 85 -1.31 -3.98 -12.97
N MET A 86 -1.52 -3.57 -14.22
CA MET A 86 -0.44 -3.21 -15.13
C MET A 86 0.12 -1.86 -14.74
N LEU A 87 1.44 -1.75 -14.83
CA LEU A 87 2.19 -0.55 -14.53
C LEU A 87 2.97 -0.11 -15.77
N TYR A 88 3.26 1.18 -15.87
CA TYR A 88 4.14 1.72 -16.91
C TYR A 88 5.09 2.73 -16.28
N ARG A 89 6.21 2.98 -16.95
CA ARG A 89 7.19 3.96 -16.53
C ARG A 89 6.95 5.25 -17.31
N GLY A 90 6.77 6.37 -16.60
CA GLY A 90 6.48 7.64 -17.23
C GLY A 90 7.64 8.12 -18.09
N GLU A 91 7.35 8.58 -19.32
CA GLU A 91 8.40 9.02 -20.26
C GLU A 91 9.20 10.23 -19.75
N TYR A 92 8.61 11.05 -18.87
CA TYR A 92 9.16 12.33 -18.44
C TYR A 92 9.78 12.32 -17.04
N ASP A 93 9.26 11.50 -16.12
CA ASP A 93 9.69 11.42 -14.73
C ASP A 93 10.41 10.11 -14.39
N ASP A 94 10.36 9.12 -15.29
CA ASP A 94 10.93 7.79 -15.08
C ASP A 94 10.35 7.08 -13.84
N GLU A 95 9.14 7.49 -13.41
CA GLU A 95 8.43 6.95 -12.26
C GLU A 95 7.44 5.87 -12.68
N LEU A 96 7.13 4.95 -11.76
CA LEU A 96 6.14 3.92 -12.01
C LEU A 96 4.71 4.37 -11.72
N HIS A 97 3.84 4.18 -12.71
CA HIS A 97 2.43 4.60 -12.67
C HIS A 97 1.48 3.45 -12.96
N PRO A 98 0.27 3.44 -12.35
CA PRO A 98 -0.82 2.56 -12.77
C PRO A 98 -1.21 2.78 -14.23
N HIS A 99 -1.18 1.73 -15.04
CA HIS A 99 -1.63 1.73 -16.43
C HIS A 99 -3.08 1.28 -16.57
N SER A 100 -3.38 0.05 -16.13
CA SER A 100 -4.71 -0.56 -16.28
C SER A 100 -4.92 -1.69 -15.29
N ILE A 101 -6.16 -1.91 -14.86
CA ILE A 101 -6.58 -3.12 -14.13
C ILE A 101 -7.10 -4.12 -15.16
N ARG A 102 -6.63 -5.37 -15.07
CA ARG A 102 -6.97 -6.43 -16.03
C ARG A 102 -7.46 -7.70 -15.36
N ASP A 103 -8.27 -8.46 -16.10
CA ASP A 103 -8.71 -9.79 -15.70
C ASP A 103 -7.67 -10.88 -15.98
N GLU A 104 -7.99 -12.12 -15.60
CA GLU A 104 -7.14 -13.31 -15.78
C GLU A 104 -6.81 -13.65 -17.25
N HIS A 105 -7.55 -13.09 -18.20
CA HIS A 105 -7.37 -13.26 -19.65
C HIS A 105 -6.73 -12.04 -20.32
N GLY A 106 -6.27 -11.05 -19.54
CA GLY A 106 -5.65 -9.83 -20.05
C GLY A 106 -6.66 -8.78 -20.55
N GLY A 107 -7.97 -9.00 -20.37
CA GLY A 107 -9.01 -8.03 -20.69
C GLY A 107 -8.96 -6.81 -19.75
N ILE A 108 -9.15 -5.61 -20.29
CA ILE A 108 -9.12 -4.36 -19.52
C ILE A 108 -10.44 -4.21 -18.75
N LEU A 109 -10.35 -4.13 -17.42
CA LEU A 109 -11.46 -3.86 -16.50
C LEU A 109 -11.55 -2.36 -16.17
N TRP A 110 -10.40 -1.70 -16.08
CA TRP A 110 -10.28 -0.26 -15.86
C TRP A 110 -9.02 0.23 -16.54
N ASP A 111 -9.14 1.34 -17.26
CA ASP A 111 -8.02 2.02 -17.90
C ASP A 111 -7.76 3.33 -17.16
N PHE A 112 -6.50 3.64 -16.84
CA PHE A 112 -6.16 4.90 -16.17
C PHE A 112 -5.89 5.96 -17.25
N PRO A 113 -6.77 6.96 -17.44
CA PRO A 113 -6.62 7.95 -18.51
C PRO A 113 -5.51 8.95 -18.17
N GLY A 114 -4.25 8.56 -18.33
CA GLY A 114 -3.06 9.39 -18.13
C GLY A 114 -2.92 10.01 -16.72
N VAL A 115 -1.81 10.71 -16.51
CA VAL A 115 -1.42 11.34 -15.23
C VAL A 115 -2.38 12.41 -14.70
N THR A 116 -3.41 12.80 -15.46
CA THR A 116 -4.39 13.84 -15.07
C THR A 116 -5.79 13.32 -14.79
N SER A 117 -6.03 12.00 -14.83
CA SER A 117 -7.35 11.51 -14.49
C SER A 117 -7.59 11.57 -12.99
N PHE A 118 -8.57 12.38 -12.62
CA PHE A 118 -9.12 12.47 -11.27
C PHE A 118 -10.43 11.68 -11.14
N GLU A 119 -10.77 10.86 -12.15
CA GLU A 119 -12.03 10.13 -12.13
C GLU A 119 -11.96 9.02 -11.06
N PRO A 120 -12.84 9.03 -10.05
CA PRO A 120 -12.82 8.03 -9.00
C PRO A 120 -13.16 6.64 -9.56
N PHE A 121 -12.67 5.59 -8.91
CA PHE A 121 -13.08 4.23 -9.27
C PHE A 121 -14.61 4.07 -9.20
N PRO A 122 -15.20 3.28 -10.12
CA PRO A 122 -16.64 3.23 -10.30
C PRO A 122 -17.35 2.46 -9.18
N VAL A 123 -16.60 1.69 -8.39
CA VAL A 123 -17.11 0.88 -7.28
C VAL A 123 -16.57 1.41 -5.96
N THR A 124 -17.48 1.69 -5.03
CA THR A 124 -17.13 2.14 -3.67
C THR A 124 -16.66 0.97 -2.83
N LEU A 125 -15.48 1.15 -2.19
CA LEU A 125 -15.02 0.21 -1.17
C LEU A 125 -15.90 0.34 0.07
N PRO A 126 -16.55 -0.75 0.54
CA PRO A 126 -17.32 -0.71 1.77
C PRO A 126 -16.47 -0.36 2.99
N ASP A 127 -17.08 0.29 3.98
CA ASP A 127 -16.44 0.51 5.28
C ASP A 127 -16.03 -0.81 5.93
N GLY A 128 -14.87 -0.83 6.56
CA GLY A 128 -14.33 -2.02 7.22
C GLY A 128 -12.81 -2.01 7.36
N PRO A 129 -12.21 -3.15 7.75
CA PRO A 129 -10.77 -3.26 7.99
C PRO A 129 -9.92 -2.86 6.77
N LEU A 130 -10.38 -3.21 5.56
CA LEU A 130 -9.67 -2.88 4.33
C LEU A 130 -9.71 -1.37 4.04
N ARG A 131 -10.86 -0.72 4.19
CA ARG A 131 -10.97 0.75 4.08
C ARG A 131 -10.12 1.47 5.13
N ALA A 132 -10.10 0.97 6.36
CA ALA A 132 -9.29 1.52 7.44
C ALA A 132 -7.77 1.37 7.19
N ALA A 133 -7.34 0.34 6.46
CA ALA A 133 -5.92 0.13 6.13
C ALA A 133 -5.35 1.23 5.22
N TRP A 134 -6.19 1.99 4.52
CA TRP A 134 -5.77 3.17 3.74
C TRP A 134 -5.49 4.40 4.61
N GLY A 135 -5.85 4.37 5.90
CA GLY A 135 -5.74 5.53 6.79
C GLY A 135 -6.50 6.73 6.22
N ASP A 136 -5.82 7.85 6.12
CA ASP A 136 -6.41 9.11 5.63
C ASP A 136 -6.51 9.18 4.10
N LYS A 137 -5.94 8.21 3.37
CA LYS A 137 -6.05 8.17 1.90
C LYS A 137 -7.42 7.66 1.48
N ASP A 138 -7.92 8.17 0.36
CA ASP A 138 -9.15 7.69 -0.27
C ASP A 138 -8.83 6.57 -1.28
N PRO A 139 -9.26 5.31 -1.05
CA PRO A 139 -9.03 4.20 -1.98
C PRO A 139 -9.74 4.37 -3.32
N GLN A 140 -10.76 5.23 -3.41
CA GLN A 140 -11.45 5.50 -4.68
C GLN A 140 -10.70 6.50 -5.57
N ALA A 141 -9.77 7.28 -5.01
CA ALA A 141 -9.01 8.25 -5.76
C ALA A 141 -7.81 7.58 -6.46
N PRO A 142 -7.73 7.61 -7.81
CA PRO A 142 -6.59 7.01 -8.53
C PRO A 142 -5.23 7.53 -8.08
N GLY A 143 -5.17 8.82 -7.71
CA GLY A 143 -3.95 9.44 -7.17
C GLY A 143 -3.43 8.76 -5.91
N ALA A 144 -4.33 8.27 -5.03
CA ALA A 144 -3.92 7.55 -3.84
C ALA A 144 -3.27 6.19 -4.18
N LEU A 145 -3.76 5.51 -5.21
CA LEU A 145 -3.13 4.29 -5.72
C LEU A 145 -1.76 4.60 -6.36
N ASN A 146 -1.68 5.67 -7.15
CA ASN A 146 -0.42 6.11 -7.77
C ASN A 146 0.66 6.40 -6.73
N ASP A 147 0.33 7.13 -5.65
CA ASP A 147 1.25 7.39 -4.54
C ASP A 147 1.79 6.10 -3.91
N LEU A 148 0.92 5.10 -3.72
CA LEU A 148 1.31 3.84 -3.12
C LEU A 148 2.20 3.01 -4.06
N VAL A 149 1.92 2.99 -5.36
CA VAL A 149 2.78 2.32 -6.36
C VAL A 149 4.18 2.95 -6.36
N ARG A 150 4.26 4.28 -6.40
CA ARG A 150 5.53 5.01 -6.27
C ARG A 150 6.27 4.68 -4.98
N SER A 151 5.55 4.64 -3.86
CA SER A 151 6.15 4.26 -2.56
C SER A 151 6.74 2.85 -2.57
N LEU A 152 6.09 1.89 -3.24
CA LEU A 152 6.60 0.52 -3.38
C LEU A 152 7.90 0.50 -4.20
N GLU A 153 7.96 1.28 -5.28
CA GLU A 153 9.17 1.45 -6.09
C GLU A 153 10.32 2.09 -5.28
N GLU A 154 10.04 3.17 -4.54
CA GLU A 154 11.02 3.83 -3.66
C GLU A 154 11.55 2.90 -2.56
N PHE A 155 10.75 1.92 -2.13
CA PHE A 155 11.18 0.86 -1.21
C PHE A 155 12.03 -0.24 -1.86
N GLY A 156 12.31 -0.13 -3.16
CA GLY A 156 13.09 -1.08 -3.94
C GLY A 156 12.33 -2.38 -4.21
N CYS A 157 11.00 -2.34 -4.22
CA CYS A 157 10.19 -3.51 -4.53
C CYS A 157 10.23 -3.81 -6.04
N SER A 158 10.33 -5.09 -6.39
CA SER A 158 10.27 -5.54 -7.78
C SER A 158 8.90 -6.15 -8.08
N PHE A 159 8.38 -5.86 -9.27
CA PHE A 159 7.07 -6.32 -9.74
C PHE A 159 7.22 -7.50 -10.72
N ASP A 160 6.12 -8.21 -10.96
CA ASP A 160 6.11 -9.32 -11.92
C ASP A 160 5.95 -8.80 -13.34
N THR A 161 5.93 -9.70 -14.32
CA THR A 161 5.55 -9.39 -15.71
C THR A 161 4.24 -10.10 -16.02
N MET A 162 3.45 -9.56 -16.95
CA MET A 162 2.29 -10.30 -17.46
C MET A 162 2.77 -11.43 -18.38
N PRO A 163 2.13 -12.62 -18.39
CA PRO A 163 2.47 -13.68 -19.32
C PRO A 163 2.39 -13.23 -20.79
N ASP A 164 3.39 -13.63 -21.59
CA ASP A 164 3.51 -13.27 -23.02
C ASP A 164 2.32 -13.73 -23.88
N ASP A 165 1.57 -14.75 -23.43
CA ASP A 165 0.40 -15.29 -24.13
C ASP A 165 -0.88 -14.47 -23.92
N LEU A 166 -0.86 -13.50 -22.99
CA LEU A 166 -2.01 -12.65 -22.74
C LEU A 166 -2.00 -11.40 -23.64
N PRO A 167 -3.17 -10.97 -24.13
CA PRO A 167 -3.28 -9.82 -25.00
C PRO A 167 -2.77 -8.55 -24.31
N PHE A 168 -1.84 -7.88 -24.98
CA PHE A 168 -1.33 -6.60 -24.56
C PHE A 168 -1.84 -5.49 -25.50
N HIS A 169 -2.93 -4.83 -25.10
CA HIS A 169 -3.56 -3.75 -25.87
C HIS A 169 -3.22 -2.38 -25.25
N GLY A 170 -2.92 -1.40 -26.10
CA GLY A 170 -2.93 0.02 -25.73
C GLY A 170 -1.60 0.65 -25.29
N VAL A 171 -0.49 -0.09 -25.23
CA VAL A 171 0.84 0.45 -24.93
C VAL A 171 1.86 -0.14 -25.89
N ASP A 172 2.93 0.61 -26.16
CA ASP A 172 4.11 0.09 -26.81
C ASP A 172 4.61 -1.14 -26.02
N PRO A 173 4.75 -2.33 -26.65
CA PRO A 173 5.31 -3.51 -25.98
C PRO A 173 6.71 -3.25 -25.38
N ASP A 174 7.43 -2.24 -25.86
CA ASP A 174 8.72 -1.83 -25.32
C ASP A 174 8.62 -0.93 -24.06
N GLN A 175 7.41 -0.53 -23.64
CA GLN A 175 7.19 0.41 -22.51
C GLN A 175 6.40 -0.18 -21.31
N CYS A 176 5.87 -1.41 -21.41
CA CYS A 176 5.07 -2.00 -20.34
C CYS A 176 5.63 -3.32 -19.86
N GLU A 177 6.41 -3.23 -18.78
CA GLU A 177 7.20 -4.34 -18.28
C GLU A 177 6.71 -4.88 -16.91
N PRO A 178 6.23 -4.08 -15.94
CA PRO A 178 5.84 -4.61 -14.64
C PRO A 178 4.33 -4.68 -14.39
N CYS A 179 3.91 -5.67 -13.58
CA CYS A 179 2.57 -5.79 -13.05
C CYS A 179 2.55 -6.27 -11.58
N LEU A 180 1.51 -5.89 -10.86
CA LEU A 180 1.19 -6.48 -9.56
C LEU A 180 0.13 -7.57 -9.73
N LEU A 181 0.42 -8.76 -9.21
CA LEU A 181 -0.53 -9.87 -9.20
C LEU A 181 -1.59 -9.67 -8.12
N LEU A 182 -2.82 -9.47 -8.55
CA LEU A 182 -3.95 -9.10 -7.69
C LEU A 182 -4.69 -10.33 -7.16
N SER A 183 -4.62 -11.49 -7.81
CA SER A 183 -5.37 -12.67 -7.39
C SER A 183 -4.62 -13.98 -7.61
N ASP A 184 -5.15 -15.04 -7.01
CA ASP A 184 -4.73 -16.43 -7.17
C ASP A 184 -5.03 -17.01 -8.55
N ARG A 185 -5.64 -16.22 -9.44
CA ARG A 185 -5.83 -16.54 -10.85
C ARG A 185 -4.76 -15.92 -11.74
N ALA A 186 -3.99 -14.97 -11.21
CA ALA A 186 -2.96 -14.26 -11.94
C ALA A 186 -1.72 -15.16 -12.09
N ARG A 187 -1.37 -15.51 -13.34
CA ARG A 187 -0.17 -16.26 -13.64
C ARG A 187 1.04 -15.31 -13.65
N PRO A 188 2.10 -15.56 -12.88
CA PRO A 188 3.38 -14.90 -13.06
C PRO A 188 3.89 -15.04 -14.49
N GLY A 189 4.49 -13.98 -15.05
CA GLY A 189 5.23 -14.07 -16.30
C GLY A 189 6.56 -14.82 -16.12
N LEU A 190 7.20 -14.68 -14.95
CA LEU A 190 8.50 -15.31 -14.66
C LEU A 190 8.48 -16.11 -13.35
N TRP A 191 8.45 -17.45 -13.39
CA TRP A 191 8.35 -18.24 -12.15
C TRP A 191 9.60 -18.19 -11.25
N ASP A 192 10.79 -18.06 -11.82
CA ASP A 192 12.08 -18.27 -11.11
C ASP A 192 12.96 -17.03 -10.95
N PHE A 193 12.38 -15.83 -11.11
CA PHE A 193 13.15 -14.59 -11.06
C PHE A 193 13.12 -13.94 -9.67
N GLY A 194 14.29 -13.82 -9.03
CA GLY A 194 14.55 -12.94 -7.89
C GLY A 194 13.51 -12.94 -6.77
N ARG A 195 13.47 -11.84 -6.00
CA ARG A 195 12.42 -11.58 -5.00
C ARG A 195 11.42 -10.60 -5.61
N VAL A 196 10.46 -11.12 -6.35
CA VAL A 196 9.33 -10.35 -6.90
C VAL A 196 8.19 -10.28 -5.88
N MET A 197 7.53 -9.14 -5.84
CA MET A 197 6.36 -8.90 -5.00
C MET A 197 5.13 -9.60 -5.58
N ARG A 198 4.68 -10.65 -4.89
CA ARG A 198 3.51 -11.45 -5.27
C ARG A 198 2.54 -11.53 -4.09
N PRO A 199 1.68 -10.53 -3.87
CA PRO A 199 0.65 -10.61 -2.84
C PRO A 199 -0.21 -11.85 -3.02
N TYR A 200 -0.49 -12.17 -4.29
CA TYR A 200 -1.14 -13.37 -4.78
C TYR A 200 -0.41 -13.90 -6.02
N SER A 201 -0.63 -15.16 -6.36
CA SER A 201 -0.20 -15.78 -7.62
C SER A 201 -0.96 -17.07 -7.81
N ALA A 202 -1.23 -17.45 -9.06
CA ALA A 202 -1.65 -18.80 -9.40
C ALA A 202 -0.61 -19.82 -8.94
N ALA A 203 -1.08 -21.03 -8.65
CA ALA A 203 -0.19 -22.15 -8.37
C ALA A 203 0.70 -22.43 -9.58
N ARG A 204 1.97 -22.73 -9.32
CA ARG A 204 2.92 -23.14 -10.36
C ARG A 204 2.39 -24.40 -11.05
N PRO A 205 2.26 -24.41 -12.40
CA PRO A 205 1.90 -25.62 -13.12
C PRO A 205 2.96 -26.71 -12.90
N ASP A 206 2.52 -27.96 -12.80
CA ASP A 206 3.43 -29.10 -12.74
C ASP A 206 4.35 -29.09 -13.97
N GLY A 207 5.67 -29.04 -13.75
CA GLY A 207 6.67 -29.12 -14.81
C GLY A 207 7.12 -27.79 -15.42
N ALA A 208 6.63 -26.63 -14.97
CA ALA A 208 7.24 -25.34 -15.31
C ALA A 208 8.66 -25.28 -14.70
N ARG A 209 9.70 -25.11 -15.52
CA ARG A 209 11.11 -25.00 -15.11
C ARG A 209 11.60 -23.56 -15.17
#